data_AF-A0A0Q7QGF9-F1
#
_entry.id   AF-A0A0Q7QGF9-F1
#
_cell.length_a   1.000
_cell.length_b   1.000
_cell.length_c   1.000
_cell.angle_alpha   90.00
_cell.angle_beta   90.00
_cell.angle_gamma   90.00
#
_symmetry.space_group_name_H-M   'P 1'
#
loop_
_entity.id
_entity.type
_entity.pdbx_description
1 polymer ?
#
loop_
_entity_poly.entity_id
_entity_poly.type
_entity_poly.pdbx_seq_one_letter_code
_entity_poly.pdbx_strand_id
1 'polypeptide(L)' 'MTGMTCGHCVTSVTGAIQQIEGVSDVTVDLANRRVTVISSSGPVSGDAVTAAVREAGYQMG' A
#
# COMPACT_ATOMS: atom_id res chain seq x y z
N MET A 1 8.58 5.40 15.96
CA MET A 1 7.60 5.32 14.86
C MET A 1 8.34 5.71 13.59
N THR A 2 9.00 4.74 12.96
CA THR A 2 10.00 4.95 11.91
C THR A 2 9.57 4.07 10.76
N GLY A 3 9.07 4.63 9.65
CA GLY A 3 8.39 3.78 8.66
C GLY A 3 8.33 4.26 7.22
N MET A 4 8.74 5.47 6.84
CA MET A 4 8.75 5.84 5.40
C MET A 4 9.96 6.71 5.07
N THR A 5 11.16 6.24 5.44
CA THR A 5 12.41 6.99 5.24
C THR A 5 13.38 6.37 4.24
N CYS A 6 13.09 5.20 3.66
CA CYS A 6 13.96 4.60 2.65
C CYS A 6 13.17 4.08 1.46
N GLY A 7 13.60 4.36 0.23
CA GLY A 7 12.86 3.99 -1.00
C GLY A 7 12.53 2.50 -1.14
N HIS A 8 13.26 1.61 -0.45
CA HIS A 8 12.95 0.17 -0.36
C HIS A 8 11.60 -0.14 0.33
N CYS A 9 11.10 0.77 1.16
CA CYS A 9 9.84 0.62 1.86
C CYS A 9 8.65 0.58 0.90
N VAL A 10 8.72 1.38 -0.16
CA VAL A 10 7.64 1.56 -1.13
C VAL A 10 7.39 0.28 -1.89
N THR A 11 8.43 -0.31 -2.47
CA THR A 11 8.28 -1.50 -3.31
C THR A 11 7.66 -2.67 -2.53
N SER A 12 8.01 -2.79 -1.24
CA SER A 12 7.43 -3.81 -0.35
C SER A 12 5.93 -3.57 -0.12
N VAL A 13 5.52 -2.32 0.13
CA VAL A 13 4.11 -1.96 0.31
C VAL A 13 3.32 -2.12 -0.99
N THR A 14 3.85 -1.63 -2.11
CA THR A 14 3.23 -1.74 -3.43
C THR A 14 2.98 -3.21 -3.78
N GLY A 15 3.98 -4.07 -3.58
CA GLY A 15 3.85 -5.50 -3.84
C GLY A 15 2.79 -6.16 -2.96
N ALA A 16 2.76 -5.86 -1.66
CA ALA A 16 1.77 -6.40 -0.74
C ALA A 16 0.33 -5.98 -1.12
N ILE A 17 0.11 -4.71 -1.46
CA ILE A 17 -1.21 -4.21 -1.87
C ILE A 17 -1.62 -4.81 -3.23
N GLN A 18 -0.68 -5.00 -4.16
CA GLN A 18 -0.96 -5.66 -5.45
C GLN A 18 -1.38 -7.14 -5.32
N GLN A 19 -1.12 -7.79 -4.18
CA GLN A 19 -1.63 -9.14 -3.91
C GLN A 19 -3.10 -9.16 -3.50
N ILE A 20 -3.70 -8.01 -3.19
CA ILE A 20 -5.13 -7.94 -2.84
C ILE A 20 -5.96 -8.19 -4.09
N GLU A 21 -6.89 -9.14 -4.00
CA GLU A 21 -7.80 -9.46 -5.10
C GLU A 21 -8.60 -8.21 -5.51
N GLY A 22 -8.55 -7.90 -6.81
CA GLY A 22 -9.22 -6.75 -7.40
C GLY A 22 -8.40 -5.48 -7.46
N VAL A 23 -7.18 -5.46 -6.91
CA VAL A 23 -6.21 -4.42 -7.18
C VAL A 23 -5.61 -4.63 -8.56
N SER A 24 -5.69 -3.59 -9.39
CA SER A 24 -5.08 -3.57 -10.72
C SER A 24 -3.79 -2.77 -10.75
N ASP A 25 -3.68 -1.72 -9.93
CA ASP A 25 -2.45 -0.92 -9.84
C ASP A 25 -2.31 -0.24 -8.49
N VAL A 26 -1.06 0.07 -8.10
CA VAL A 26 -0.74 0.72 -6.83
C VAL A 26 0.37 1.74 -7.06
N THR A 27 0.09 2.99 -6.72
CA THR A 27 1.06 4.08 -6.75
C THR A 27 1.31 4.60 -5.35
N VAL A 28 2.57 4.66 -4.94
CA VAL A 28 2.98 5.21 -3.63
C VAL A 28 3.78 6.48 -3.87
N ASP A 29 3.29 7.56 -3.32
CA ASP A 29 3.90 8.88 -3.36
C ASP A 29 4.51 9.17 -1.99
N LEU A 30 5.80 8.89 -1.82
CA LEU A 30 6.52 9.18 -0.57
C LEU A 30 6.63 10.67 -0.27
N ALA A 31 6.73 11.50 -1.32
CA ALA A 31 6.89 12.95 -1.16
C ALA A 31 5.65 13.54 -0.47
N ASN A 32 4.47 13.04 -0.85
CA ASN A 32 3.19 13.44 -0.25
C ASN A 32 2.65 12.45 0.79
N ARG A 33 3.39 11.37 1.10
CA ARG A 33 2.97 10.28 1.99
C ARG A 33 1.58 9.71 1.66
N ARG A 34 1.31 9.53 0.37
CA ARG A 34 0.01 9.10 -0.13
C ARG A 34 0.13 7.78 -0.88
N VAL A 35 -0.83 6.89 -0.67
CA VAL A 35 -0.97 5.64 -1.43
C VAL A 35 -2.26 5.72 -2.23
N THR A 36 -2.15 5.51 -3.53
CA THR A 36 -3.26 5.44 -4.46
C THR A 36 -3.38 4.00 -4.95
N VAL A 37 -4.54 3.39 -4.73
CA VAL A 37 -4.85 2.03 -5.16
C VAL A 37 -5.89 2.11 -6.27
N ILE A 38 -5.59 1.51 -7.41
CA ILE A 38 -6.53 1.36 -8.52
C ILE A 38 -7.05 -0.07 -8.50
N SER A 39 -8.37 -0.21 -8.57
CA SER A 39 -9.06 -1.48 -8.52
C SER A 39 -9.91 -1.72 -9.77
N SER A 40 -9.82 -2.91 -10.36
CA SER A 40 -10.52 -3.25 -11.61
C SER A 40 -11.84 -4.00 -11.39
N SER A 41 -12.04 -4.67 -10.25
CA SER A 41 -13.20 -5.54 -10.01
C SER A 41 -14.16 -5.06 -8.92
N GLY A 42 -13.95 -3.87 -8.35
CA GLY A 42 -14.83 -3.28 -7.34
C GLY A 42 -14.06 -2.49 -6.28
N PRO A 43 -14.76 -1.90 -5.30
CA PRO A 43 -14.12 -1.16 -4.22
C PRO A 43 -13.25 -2.08 -3.36
N VAL A 44 -11.96 -1.77 -3.28
CA VAL A 44 -11.02 -2.44 -2.36
C VAL A 44 -11.25 -1.89 -0.96
N SER A 45 -11.41 -2.80 0.01
CA SER A 45 -11.60 -2.39 1.41
C SER A 45 -10.34 -1.73 1.96
N GLY A 46 -10.50 -0.56 2.58
CA GLY A 46 -9.40 0.15 3.25
C GLY A 46 -8.72 -0.69 4.34
N ASP A 47 -9.47 -1.58 5.00
CA ASP A 47 -8.92 -2.55 5.95
C ASP A 47 -7.98 -3.56 5.29
N ALA A 48 -8.29 -4.05 4.09
CA ALA A 48 -7.44 -4.96 3.35
C ALA A 48 -6.12 -4.28 2.95
N VAL A 49 -6.19 -3.03 2.50
CA VAL A 49 -5.00 -2.21 2.20
C VAL A 49 -4.17 -2.01 3.47
N THR A 50 -4.80 -1.65 4.58
CA THR A 50 -4.12 -1.41 5.86
C THR A 50 -3.47 -2.69 6.40
N ALA A 51 -4.13 -3.84 6.25
CA ALA A 51 -3.58 -5.14 6.62
C ALA A 51 -2.36 -5.48 5.77
N ALA A 52 -2.44 -5.36 4.45
CA ALA A 52 -1.30 -5.61 3.54
C ALA A 52 -0.11 -4.70 3.84
N VAL A 53 -0.37 -3.42 4.15
CA VAL A 53 0.66 -2.46 4.56
C VAL A 53 1.30 -2.87 5.90
N ARG A 54 0.51 -3.32 6.88
CA ARG A 54 1.01 -3.83 8.16
C ARG A 54 1.84 -5.10 8.01
N GLU A 55 1.42 -6.03 7.17
CA GLU A 55 2.18 -7.24 6.87
C GLU A 55 3.51 -6.93 6.17
N ALA A 56 3.52 -5.91 5.32
CA ALA A 56 4.76 -5.37 4.75
C ALA A 56 5.66 -4.67 5.78
N GLY A 57 5.23 -4.54 7.05
CA GLY A 57 5.99 -3.94 8.13
C GLY A 57 5.76 -2.44 8.31
N TYR A 58 4.69 -1.88 7.74
CA TYR A 58 4.39 -0.45 7.76
C TYR A 58 3.09 -0.16 8.53
N GLN A 59 3.10 0.89 9.33
CA GLN A 59 1.88 1.43 9.93
C GLN A 59 1.47 2.69 9.18
N MET A 60 0.29 2.65 8.55
CA MET A 60 -0.46 3.88 8.23
C MET A 60 -1.01 4.38 9.56
N GLY A 61 -0.41 5.47 10.07
CA GLY A 61 -0.84 6.15 11.29
C GLY A 61 -1.64 7.39 10.97
#